data_AF-A0AAP8GFG5-F1
#
_entry.id   AF-A0AAP8GFG5-F1
#
_cell.length_a   1.000
_cell.length_b   1.000
_cell.length_c   1.000
_cell.angle_alpha   90.00
_cell.angle_beta   90.00
_cell.angle_gamma   90.00
#
_symmetry.space_group_name_H-M   'P 1'
#
loop_
_entity.id
_entity.type
_entity.pdbx_description
1 polymer ?
#
loop_
_entity_poly.entity_id
_entity_poly.type
_entity_poly.pdbx_seq_one_letter_code
_entity_poly.pdbx_strand_id
1 'polypeptide(L)' 'YDTLSDEDKRLFIRFLENDDPDLFNWLMNQGRPADAQLQRMINLIQTRNRERGPVAI' A
#
# COMPACT_ATOMS: atom_id res chain seq x y z
N TYR A 1 -7.55 -1.90 -7.97
CA TYR A 1 -8.32 -2.80 -7.09
C TYR A 1 -8.83 -4.01 -7.86
N ASP A 2 -9.28 -3.84 -9.11
CA ASP A 2 -9.84 -4.92 -9.95
C ASP A 2 -8.90 -6.08 -10.25
N THR A 3 -7.60 -5.82 -10.31
CA THR A 3 -6.56 -6.83 -10.60
C THR A 3 -5.93 -7.45 -9.35
N LEU A 4 -6.52 -7.22 -8.18
CA LEU A 4 -6.07 -7.84 -6.92
C LEU A 4 -6.83 -9.14 -6.67
N SER A 5 -6.13 -10.16 -6.18
CA SER A 5 -6.75 -11.38 -5.65
C SER A 5 -7.57 -11.07 -4.39
N ASP A 6 -8.50 -11.94 -4.01
CA ASP A 6 -9.34 -11.70 -2.83
C ASP A 6 -8.53 -11.58 -1.52
N GLU A 7 -7.41 -12.28 -1.41
CA GLU A 7 -6.47 -12.14 -0.31
C GLU A 7 -5.83 -10.74 -0.27
N ASP A 8 -5.35 -10.25 -1.41
CA ASP A 8 -4.77 -8.90 -1.52
C ASP A 8 -5.83 -7.83 -1.24
N LYS A 9 -7.08 -8.04 -1.65
CA LYS A 9 -8.17 -7.11 -1.31
C LYS A 9 -8.42 -7.05 0.19
N ARG A 10 -8.44 -8.20 0.89
CA ARG A 10 -8.57 -8.24 2.35
C ARG A 10 -7.39 -7.57 3.04
N LEU A 11 -6.19 -7.83 2.54
CA LEU A 11 -4.97 -7.21 3.05
C LEU A 11 -4.96 -5.69 2.83
N PHE A 12 -5.51 -5.22 1.70
CA PHE A 12 -5.67 -3.79 1.42
C PHE A 12 -6.69 -3.15 2.36
N ILE A 13 -7.81 -3.81 2.65
CA ILE A 13 -8.78 -3.32 3.64
C ILE A 13 -8.12 -3.22 5.01
N ARG A 14 -7.41 -4.27 5.45
CA ARG A 14 -6.65 -4.27 6.71
C ARG A 14 -5.54 -3.20 6.74
N PHE A 15 -4.94 -2.91 5.58
CA PHE A 15 -3.99 -1.81 5.45
C PHE A 15 -4.68 -0.47 5.72
N LEU A 16 -5.86 -0.22 5.15
CA LEU A 16 -6.64 1.01 5.39
C LEU A 16 -7.17 1.16 6.82
N GLU A 17 -7.14 0.11 7.64
CA GLU A 17 -7.49 0.18 9.07
C GLU A 17 -6.38 0.79 9.95
N ASN A 18 -5.15 0.98 9.44
CA ASN A 18 -4.07 1.62 10.19
C ASN A 18 -4.18 3.15 10.11
N ASP A 19 -3.57 3.83 11.08
CA ASP A 19 -3.58 5.29 11.16
C ASP A 19 -2.93 5.96 9.94
N ASP A 20 -3.58 7.02 9.41
CA ASP A 20 -3.10 7.75 8.23
C ASP A 20 -1.61 8.19 8.31
N PRO A 21 -1.08 8.71 9.44
CA PRO A 21 0.33 9.07 9.55
C PRO A 21 1.28 7.89 9.29
N ASP A 22 0.93 6.69 9.76
CA ASP A 22 1.73 5.49 9.54
C ASP A 22 1.65 5.05 8.08
N LEU A 23 0.46 5.11 7.47
CA LEU A 23 0.29 4.83 6.04
C LEU A 23 1.17 5.74 5.18
N PHE A 24 1.17 7.05 5.46
CA PHE A 24 2.01 8.01 4.76
C PHE A 24 3.50 7.73 4.99
N ASN A 25 3.91 7.49 6.23
CA ASN A 25 5.31 7.15 6.56
C ASN A 25 5.78 5.93 5.78
N TRP A 26 4.97 4.86 5.75
CA TRP A 26 5.30 3.64 5.02
C TRP A 26 5.34 3.85 3.51
N LEU A 27 4.38 4.57 2.95
CA LEU A 27 4.35 4.88 1.52
C LEU A 27 5.54 5.77 1.09
N MET A 28 6.01 6.65 1.96
CA MET A 28 7.19 7.52 1.75
C MET A 28 8.53 6.85 2.11
N ASN A 29 8.53 5.56 2.44
CA ASN A 29 9.70 4.82 2.92
C ASN A 29 10.34 5.42 4.20
N GLN A 30 9.58 6.21 4.95
CA GLN A 30 9.93 6.82 6.25
C GLN A 30 9.44 5.94 7.42
N GLY A 31 9.64 4.63 7.30
CA GLY A 31 9.16 3.63 8.26
C GLY A 31 8.91 2.30 7.58
N ARG A 32 8.66 1.24 8.36
CA ARG A 32 8.22 -0.07 7.85
C ARG A 32 7.18 -0.69 8.77
N PRO A 33 6.12 -1.31 8.23
CA PRO A 33 5.22 -2.11 9.05
C PRO A 33 5.95 -3.33 9.62
N ALA A 34 5.51 -3.79 10.78
CA ALA A 34 6.01 -5.03 11.37
C ALA A 34 5.50 -6.28 10.65
N ASP A 35 4.35 -6.19 9.98
CA ASP A 35 3.73 -7.31 9.26
C ASP A 35 4.30 -7.40 7.83
N ALA A 36 4.88 -8.55 7.49
CA ALA A 36 5.44 -8.84 6.18
C ALA A 36 4.38 -8.77 5.05
N GLN A 37 3.11 -9.06 5.37
CA GLN A 37 2.02 -8.94 4.40
C GLN A 37 1.74 -7.46 4.11
N LEU A 38 1.69 -6.60 5.14
CA LEU A 38 1.50 -5.15 4.92
C LEU A 38 2.66 -4.57 4.11
N GLN A 39 3.90 -4.99 4.37
CA GLN A 39 5.06 -4.60 3.57
C GLN A 39 4.90 -4.98 2.08
N ARG A 40 4.39 -6.19 1.80
CA ARG A 40 4.08 -6.63 0.43
C ARG A 40 3.03 -5.74 -0.23
N MET A 41 1.98 -5.37 0.50
CA MET A 41 0.93 -4.48 -0.01
C MET A 41 1.47 -3.08 -0.34
N ILE A 42 2.30 -2.50 0.53
CA ILE A 42 2.95 -1.20 0.28
C ILE A 42 3.79 -1.25 -0.99
N ASN A 43 4.62 -2.30 -1.14
CA ASN A 43 5.44 -2.46 -2.34
C ASN A 43 4.57 -2.53 -3.60
N LEU A 44 3.46 -3.26 -3.55
CA LEU A 44 2.52 -3.38 -4.68
C LEU A 44 1.88 -2.03 -5.03
N ILE A 45 1.47 -1.25 -4.03
CA ILE A 45 0.92 0.11 -4.22
C ILE A 45 1.98 1.03 -4.83
N GLN A 46 3.21 1.03 -4.31
CA GLN A 46 4.30 1.84 -4.84
C GLN A 46 4.63 1.48 -6.30
N THR A 47 4.70 0.19 -6.63
CA THR A 47 4.90 -0.27 -8.02
C THR A 47 3.78 0.23 -8.93
N ARG A 48 2.51 0.03 -8.55
CA ARG A 48 1.35 0.48 -9.34
C ARG A 48 1.32 1.99 -9.52
N ASN A 49 1.65 2.75 -8.48
CA ASN A 49 1.69 4.21 -8.54
C ASN A 49 2.82 4.70 -9.45
N ARG A 50 3.98 4.04 -9.42
CA ARG A 50 5.09 4.34 -10.33
C ARG A 50 4.73 4.02 -11.79
N GLU A 51 4.06 2.90 -12.04
CA GLU A 51 3.60 2.48 -13.37
C GLU A 51 2.51 3.40 -13.94
N ARG A 52 1.60 3.88 -13.09
CA ARG A 52 0.58 4.87 -13.49
C ARG A 52 1.18 6.22 -13.91
N GLY A 53 2.42 6.51 -13.53
CA GLY A 53 3.05 7.81 -13.72
C GLY A 53 2.50 8.86 -12.74
N PRO A 54 3.06 10.08 -12.76
CA PRO A 54 2.54 11.18 -11.95
C PRO A 54 1.08 11.42 -12.34
N VAL A 55 0.16 11.20 -11.40
CA VAL A 55 -1.22 11.64 -11.55
C VAL A 55 -1.17 13.16 -11.43
N ALA A 56 -0.99 13.84 -12.57
CA ALA A 56 -1.20 15.26 -12.67
C ALA A 56 -2.68 15.53 -12.39
N ILE A 57 -2.95 16.17 -11.26
CA ILE A 57 -4.24 16.76 -10.89
C ILE A 57 -4.45 18.08 -11.63
#